data_AF-A0A226GLS8-F1
#
_entry.id   AF-A0A226GLS8-F1
#
_cell.length_a   1.000
_cell.length_b   1.000
_cell.length_c   1.000
_cell.angle_alpha   90.00
_cell.angle_beta   90.00
_cell.angle_gamma   90.00
#
_symmetry.space_group_name_H-M   'P 1'
#
loop_
_entity.id
_entity.type
_entity.pdbx_description
1 polymer ?
#
loop_
_entity_poly.entity_id
_entity_poly.type
_entity_poly.pdbx_seq_one_letter_code
_entity_poly.pdbx_strand_id
1 'polypeptide(L)'
;EIDPNGPAFKTGLIRKGDQIVAVSNNKETLQVSCASLESISTMILSESNKSILLTLKRNAGKSFDVYIEKQIMKDEENSVFSFIIGKENKIGYIKIPSFYADLDGSSPKGCADDVAREVIKLERDNIKGLVIDLIDNGGGSMEEAIKLAGMFVDYGPISIVVDNKHQKSVINDPYKGLIYRGPIVILINSNTASASEFFSSILQDYNRALLLGSNTLGKATMQTIVSLDEEKNTDFLKITINKFYRVTGKSHQNGGVKPDVVLPEFYEGVYQKESDFPTAIKNDSIESNLKYKTYVKRAVIDKIAKSSTVRLADNAYFNDIKKINTKIDQMVNTPKAEIPMTLDAVFQQKKTLNTLWSEINTFNDHSNPLDVYNSTVNQFLLGVYPSEKTINQYQINNLKTNPYLNEAVNIITDFNASR
;
A
#
# COMPACT_ATOMS: atom_id res chain seq x y z
N GLU A 1 -7.92 10.63 -13.78
CA GLU A 1 -8.62 11.34 -12.69
C GLU A 1 -7.96 12.71 -12.54
N ILE A 2 -8.33 13.53 -11.56
CA ILE A 2 -7.69 14.84 -11.36
C ILE A 2 -7.22 14.91 -9.92
N ASP A 3 -5.93 15.10 -9.72
CA ASP A 3 -5.33 15.31 -8.40
C ASP A 3 -5.89 16.61 -7.77
N PRO A 4 -6.56 16.55 -6.60
CA PRO A 4 -7.15 17.70 -5.93
C PRO A 4 -6.16 18.82 -5.54
N ASN A 5 -4.86 18.52 -5.45
CA ASN A 5 -3.82 19.49 -5.16
C ASN A 5 -2.98 19.87 -6.38
N GLY A 6 -3.29 19.25 -7.53
CA GLY A 6 -2.61 19.49 -8.79
C GLY A 6 -2.95 20.82 -9.45
N PRO A 7 -2.03 21.38 -10.26
CA PRO A 7 -2.28 22.59 -11.05
C PRO A 7 -3.55 22.52 -11.89
N ALA A 8 -3.85 21.35 -12.46
CA ALA A 8 -5.06 21.10 -13.25
C ALA A 8 -6.34 21.33 -12.43
N PHE A 9 -6.41 20.82 -11.18
CA PHE A 9 -7.56 21.02 -10.30
C PHE A 9 -7.69 22.48 -9.85
N LYS A 10 -6.57 23.12 -9.51
CA LYS A 10 -6.53 24.53 -9.08
C LYS A 10 -7.09 25.50 -10.13
N THR A 11 -7.09 25.14 -11.42
CA THR A 11 -7.74 25.95 -12.46
C THR A 11 -9.26 26.03 -12.27
N GLY A 12 -9.89 25.01 -11.69
CA GLY A 12 -11.36 24.86 -11.61
C GLY A 12 -12.06 24.62 -12.95
N LEU A 13 -11.31 24.54 -14.06
CA LEU A 13 -11.86 24.45 -15.42
C LEU A 13 -11.95 23.02 -15.94
N ILE A 14 -11.09 22.12 -15.45
CA ILE A 14 -10.96 20.72 -15.90
C ILE A 14 -11.81 19.82 -15.02
N ARG A 15 -12.53 18.87 -15.63
CA ARG A 15 -13.40 17.92 -14.93
C ARG A 15 -13.15 16.49 -15.37
N LYS A 16 -13.44 15.52 -14.49
CA LYS A 16 -13.39 14.09 -14.83
C LYS A 16 -14.29 13.84 -16.06
N GLY A 17 -13.72 13.20 -17.09
CA GLY A 17 -14.39 12.94 -18.36
C GLY A 17 -14.08 13.93 -19.48
N ASP A 18 -13.42 15.05 -19.21
CA ASP A 18 -12.92 15.94 -20.27
C ASP A 18 -11.83 15.23 -21.10
N GLN A 19 -11.85 15.45 -22.41
CA GLN A 19 -10.91 14.84 -23.36
C GLN A 19 -9.85 15.85 -23.78
N ILE A 20 -8.56 15.52 -23.59
CA ILE A 20 -7.45 16.31 -24.15
C ILE A 20 -7.42 16.05 -25.65
N VAL A 21 -7.52 17.11 -26.45
CA VAL A 21 -7.46 17.03 -27.92
C VAL A 21 -6.13 17.56 -28.48
N ALA A 22 -5.51 18.52 -27.78
CA ALA A 22 -4.18 19.00 -28.10
C ALA A 22 -3.42 19.42 -26.84
N VAL A 23 -2.10 19.34 -26.90
CA VAL A 23 -1.17 19.85 -25.88
C VAL A 23 -0.17 20.75 -26.56
N SER A 24 -0.04 21.98 -26.09
CA SER A 24 0.92 22.96 -26.63
C SER A 24 1.91 23.39 -25.57
N ASN A 25 3.17 23.52 -25.96
CA ASN A 25 4.18 24.27 -25.20
C ASN A 25 4.62 25.48 -26.04
N ASN A 26 5.70 26.16 -25.63
CA ASN A 26 6.21 27.34 -26.34
C ASN A 26 6.85 27.03 -27.70
N LYS A 27 7.08 25.76 -28.05
CA LYS A 27 7.79 25.33 -29.26
C LYS A 27 6.86 24.71 -30.30
N GLU A 28 5.92 23.89 -29.86
CA GLU A 28 5.09 23.09 -30.74
C GLU A 28 3.71 22.78 -30.13
N THR A 29 2.84 22.21 -30.96
CA THR A 29 1.53 21.70 -30.55
C THR A 29 1.38 20.25 -31.01
N LEU A 30 1.18 19.35 -30.05
CA LEU A 30 0.86 17.96 -30.32
C LEU A 30 -0.66 17.78 -30.39
N GLN A 31 -1.15 17.34 -31.55
CA GLN A 31 -2.52 16.88 -31.70
C GLN A 31 -2.63 15.45 -31.20
N VAL A 32 -3.54 15.19 -30.25
CA VAL A 32 -3.66 13.87 -29.60
C VAL A 32 -4.04 12.78 -30.61
N SER A 33 -4.74 13.13 -31.69
CA SER A 33 -5.06 12.21 -32.79
C SER A 33 -3.84 11.73 -33.58
N CYS A 34 -2.72 12.43 -33.51
CA CYS A 34 -1.53 12.19 -34.34
C CYS A 34 -0.26 11.90 -33.51
N ALA A 35 -0.29 12.12 -32.20
CA ALA A 35 0.84 11.93 -31.31
C ALA A 35 0.72 10.63 -30.50
N SER A 36 1.85 9.99 -30.20
CA SER A 36 1.86 8.85 -29.28
C SER A 36 1.59 9.32 -27.85
N LEU A 37 1.04 8.42 -27.02
CA LEU A 37 0.87 8.68 -25.58
C LEU A 37 2.20 9.02 -24.90
N GLU A 38 3.31 8.43 -25.36
CA GLU A 38 4.66 8.70 -24.85
C GLU A 38 5.10 10.14 -25.16
N SER A 39 4.91 10.63 -26.39
CA SER A 39 5.25 12.01 -26.74
C SER A 39 4.40 13.02 -25.97
N ILE A 40 3.09 12.75 -25.83
CA ILE A 40 2.18 13.57 -25.03
C ILE A 40 2.64 13.59 -23.56
N SER A 41 2.91 12.41 -22.99
CA SER A 41 3.38 12.27 -21.62
C SER A 41 4.70 13.00 -21.40
N THR A 42 5.66 12.84 -22.31
CA THR A 42 6.96 13.52 -22.27
C THR A 42 6.79 15.04 -22.30
N MET A 43 5.89 15.57 -23.16
CA MET A 43 5.61 17.01 -23.19
C MET A 43 4.99 17.49 -21.86
N ILE A 44 3.99 16.77 -21.35
CA ILE A 44 3.30 17.11 -20.09
C ILE A 44 4.21 16.96 -18.88
N LEU A 45 5.17 16.03 -18.86
CA LEU A 45 6.00 15.75 -17.68
C LEU A 45 7.37 16.45 -17.72
N SER A 46 7.94 16.74 -18.90
CA SER A 46 9.27 17.33 -19.03
C SER A 46 9.43 18.64 -18.25
N GLU A 47 10.48 18.74 -17.44
CA GLU A 47 10.83 19.96 -16.67
C GLU A 47 11.06 21.18 -17.55
N SER A 48 11.44 20.98 -18.82
CA SER A 48 11.64 22.06 -19.79
C SER A 48 10.34 22.81 -20.15
N ASN A 49 9.18 22.16 -19.98
CA ASN A 49 7.87 22.72 -20.26
C ASN A 49 7.21 23.22 -18.97
N LYS A 50 7.66 24.35 -18.41
CA LYS A 50 7.08 24.90 -17.17
C LYS A 50 5.60 25.27 -17.28
N SER A 51 5.14 25.59 -18.48
CA SER A 51 3.74 25.88 -18.76
C SER A 51 3.28 25.16 -20.03
N ILE A 52 2.05 24.68 -20.01
CA ILE A 52 1.41 24.03 -21.15
C ILE A 52 -0.01 24.56 -21.32
N LEU A 53 -0.48 24.56 -22.57
CA LEU A 53 -1.88 24.78 -22.90
C LEU A 53 -2.51 23.43 -23.21
N LEU A 54 -3.55 23.07 -22.48
CA LEU A 54 -4.40 21.93 -22.82
C LEU A 54 -5.62 22.41 -23.56
N THR A 55 -5.78 22.00 -24.82
CA THR A 55 -7.05 22.11 -25.51
C THR A 55 -7.89 20.91 -25.15
N LEU A 56 -9.03 21.15 -24.53
CA LEU A 56 -9.93 20.15 -23.96
C LEU A 56 -11.28 20.18 -24.67
N LYS A 57 -11.96 19.03 -24.70
CA LYS A 57 -13.33 18.90 -25.18
C LYS A 57 -14.18 18.23 -24.11
N ARG A 58 -15.31 18.87 -23.79
CA ARG A 58 -16.32 18.32 -22.87
C ARG A 58 -17.47 17.76 -23.69
N ASN A 59 -17.65 16.44 -23.66
CA ASN A 59 -18.67 15.73 -24.44
C ASN A 59 -18.60 16.09 -25.95
N ALA A 60 -19.75 16.27 -26.60
CA ALA A 60 -19.84 16.75 -27.99
C ALA A 60 -19.71 18.28 -28.12
N GLY A 61 -19.32 19.00 -27.05
CA GLY A 61 -19.20 20.46 -27.03
C GLY A 61 -18.03 21.02 -27.83
N LYS A 62 -17.93 22.36 -27.87
CA LYS A 62 -16.77 23.06 -28.44
C LYS A 62 -15.53 22.82 -27.59
N SER A 63 -14.37 22.81 -28.25
CA SER A 63 -13.08 22.78 -27.56
C SER A 63 -12.87 24.09 -26.78
N PHE A 64 -12.17 24.01 -25.66
CA PHE A 64 -11.77 25.14 -24.83
C PHE A 64 -10.34 24.93 -24.34
N ASP A 65 -9.62 26.03 -24.14
CA ASP A 65 -8.24 25.99 -23.72
C ASP A 65 -8.10 26.24 -22.22
N VAL A 66 -7.23 25.47 -21.58
CA VAL A 66 -6.86 25.66 -20.18
C VAL A 66 -5.34 25.75 -20.09
N TYR A 67 -4.87 26.90 -19.63
CA TYR A 67 -3.46 27.11 -19.35
C TYR A 67 -3.10 26.51 -17.99
N ILE A 68 -2.04 25.72 -17.96
CA ILE A 68 -1.55 25.06 -16.76
C ILE A 68 -0.09 25.40 -16.57
N GLU A 69 0.23 25.96 -15.41
CA GLU A 69 1.60 26.13 -14.95
C GLU A 69 1.98 24.98 -14.03
N LYS A 70 3.11 24.33 -14.29
CA LYS A 70 3.62 23.25 -13.46
C LYS A 70 4.06 23.77 -12.11
N GLN A 71 3.78 22.99 -11.09
CA GLN A 71 4.23 23.25 -9.73
C GLN A 71 4.91 22.01 -9.21
N ILE A 72 5.94 22.18 -8.37
CA ILE A 72 6.46 21.08 -7.58
C ILE A 72 5.34 20.67 -6.64
N MET A 73 4.85 19.45 -6.81
CA MET A 73 3.82 18.89 -5.97
C MET A 73 4.46 18.01 -4.91
N LYS A 74 3.94 18.12 -3.69
CA LYS A 74 4.20 17.09 -2.69
C LYS A 74 3.50 15.83 -3.19
N ASP A 75 4.21 14.71 -3.16
CA ASP A 75 3.61 13.41 -3.44
C ASP A 75 2.78 12.97 -2.23
N GLU A 76 1.57 13.53 -2.13
CA GLU A 76 0.67 13.32 -1.01
C GLU A 76 0.10 11.89 -0.99
N GLU A 77 -0.05 11.27 -2.16
CA GLU A 77 -0.51 9.88 -2.28
C GLU A 77 0.55 8.89 -1.77
N ASN A 78 1.83 9.20 -1.94
CA ASN A 78 2.93 8.38 -1.42
C ASN A 78 3.48 8.83 -0.05
N SER A 79 2.85 9.82 0.59
CA SER A 79 3.24 10.28 1.93
C SER A 79 2.47 9.56 3.04
N VAL A 80 3.13 9.35 4.18
CA VAL A 80 2.47 8.82 5.38
C VAL A 80 1.42 9.81 5.90
N PHE A 81 0.25 9.31 6.28
CA PHE A 81 -0.81 10.10 6.91
C PHE A 81 -1.53 9.32 8.01
N SER A 82 -2.21 10.05 8.91
CA SER A 82 -2.86 9.45 10.07
C SER A 82 -4.21 10.06 10.45
N PHE A 83 -5.05 9.23 11.06
CA PHE A 83 -6.39 9.56 11.55
C PHE A 83 -6.70 8.87 12.88
N ILE A 84 -7.75 9.35 13.55
CA ILE A 84 -8.33 8.74 14.75
C ILE A 84 -9.66 8.12 14.40
N ILE A 85 -9.88 6.88 14.84
CA ILE A 85 -11.11 6.13 14.68
C ILE A 85 -11.83 6.05 16.04
N GLY A 86 -13.10 6.46 16.08
CA GLY A 86 -13.92 6.47 17.29
C GLY A 86 -13.64 7.65 18.23
N LYS A 87 -14.63 8.02 19.07
CA LYS A 87 -14.54 9.15 20.00
C LYS A 87 -14.05 8.77 21.40
N GLU A 88 -14.60 7.69 21.98
CA GLU A 88 -14.30 7.28 23.36
C GLU A 88 -13.10 6.33 23.41
N ASN A 89 -13.18 5.22 22.67
CA ASN A 89 -12.08 4.27 22.49
C ASN A 89 -11.30 4.63 21.22
N LYS A 90 -10.60 5.77 21.27
CA LYS A 90 -9.83 6.28 20.12
C LYS A 90 -8.80 5.26 19.65
N ILE A 91 -8.81 4.94 18.37
CA ILE A 91 -7.81 4.07 17.73
C ILE A 91 -7.06 4.89 16.70
N GLY A 92 -5.73 4.85 16.75
CA GLY A 92 -4.90 5.48 15.73
C GLY A 92 -4.90 4.66 14.46
N TYR A 93 -4.98 5.31 13.32
CA TYR A 93 -4.79 4.72 12.00
C TYR A 93 -3.63 5.45 11.31
N ILE A 94 -2.69 4.71 10.73
CA ILE A 94 -1.60 5.24 9.91
C ILE A 94 -1.58 4.49 8.59
N LYS A 95 -1.57 5.22 7.47
CA LYS A 95 -1.27 4.66 6.14
C LYS A 95 0.21 4.84 5.84
N ILE A 96 0.86 3.76 5.42
CA ILE A 96 2.22 3.80 4.86
C ILE A 96 2.12 3.37 3.40
N PRO A 97 2.13 4.30 2.43
CA PRO A 97 2.00 3.95 1.01
C PRO A 97 3.23 3.23 0.45
N SER A 98 4.42 3.67 0.86
CA SER A 98 5.70 3.08 0.47
C SER A 98 6.77 3.32 1.54
N PHE A 99 7.85 2.55 1.50
CA PHE A 99 9.05 2.79 2.31
C PHE A 99 10.01 3.75 1.59
N TYR A 100 9.57 4.98 1.33
CA TYR A 100 10.40 6.00 0.68
C TYR A 100 11.58 6.44 1.55
N ALA A 101 12.69 6.80 0.91
CA ALA A 101 13.91 7.33 1.54
C ALA A 101 14.47 8.49 0.72
N ASP A 102 15.17 9.41 1.39
CA ASP A 102 15.99 10.42 0.71
C ASP A 102 17.31 9.78 0.23
N LEU A 103 17.36 9.46 -1.06
CA LEU A 103 18.53 8.81 -1.69
C LEU A 103 19.70 9.78 -1.89
N ASP A 104 19.44 11.09 -1.91
CA ASP A 104 20.43 12.13 -2.15
C ASP A 104 21.06 12.65 -0.85
N GLY A 105 20.59 12.18 0.31
CA GLY A 105 21.10 12.57 1.64
C GLY A 105 20.91 14.05 1.97
N SER A 106 20.00 14.72 1.26
CA SER A 106 19.80 16.18 1.33
C SER A 106 18.98 16.59 2.55
N SER A 107 18.29 15.64 3.18
CA SER A 107 17.39 15.83 4.30
C SER A 107 17.30 14.56 5.16
N PRO A 108 17.16 14.67 6.49
CA PRO A 108 16.84 13.54 7.36
C PRO A 108 15.35 13.16 7.25
N LYS A 109 14.82 13.08 6.02
CA LYS A 109 13.41 12.74 5.76
C LYS A 109 13.34 11.34 5.19
N GLY A 110 12.62 10.48 5.89
CA GLY A 110 12.38 9.11 5.49
C GLY A 110 11.05 8.63 6.04
N CYS A 111 10.53 7.56 5.44
CA CYS A 111 9.28 6.95 5.86
C CYS A 111 9.26 6.64 7.37
N ALA A 112 10.36 6.14 7.95
CA ALA A 112 10.40 5.79 9.37
C ALA A 112 10.16 7.01 10.28
N ASP A 113 10.82 8.13 9.99
CA ASP A 113 10.68 9.37 10.76
C ASP A 113 9.29 10.00 10.62
N ASP A 114 8.70 9.92 9.43
CA ASP A 114 7.34 10.42 9.19
C ASP A 114 6.30 9.57 9.94
N VAL A 115 6.44 8.25 9.93
CA VAL A 115 5.60 7.37 10.76
C VAL A 115 5.78 7.68 12.24
N ALA A 116 7.00 7.87 12.72
CA ALA A 116 7.25 8.22 14.12
C ALA A 116 6.54 9.53 14.51
N ARG A 117 6.58 10.55 13.65
CA ARG A 117 5.85 11.81 13.88
C ARG A 117 4.34 11.57 13.95
N GLU A 118 3.77 10.80 13.03
CA GLU A 118 2.34 10.49 13.05
C GLU A 118 1.93 9.69 14.30
N VAL A 119 2.74 8.71 14.73
CA VAL A 119 2.50 7.97 15.98
C VAL A 119 2.48 8.92 17.18
N ILE A 120 3.47 9.82 17.29
CA ILE A 120 3.53 10.80 18.39
C ILE A 120 2.32 11.73 18.37
N LYS A 121 1.86 12.17 17.18
CA LYS A 121 0.63 12.97 17.06
C LYS A 121 -0.58 12.20 17.60
N LEU A 122 -0.74 10.94 17.22
CA LEU A 122 -1.85 10.11 17.67
C LEU A 122 -1.78 9.78 19.17
N GLU A 123 -0.59 9.55 19.72
CA GLU A 123 -0.42 9.30 21.16
C GLU A 123 -0.84 10.50 22.01
N ARG A 124 -0.64 11.73 21.55
CA ARG A 124 -1.15 12.95 22.24
C ARG A 124 -2.67 12.96 22.37
N ASP A 125 -3.37 12.26 21.48
CA ASP A 125 -4.81 12.10 21.54
C ASP A 125 -5.27 10.90 22.38
N ASN A 126 -4.34 10.21 23.06
CA ASN A 126 -4.57 9.08 23.97
C ASN A 126 -5.21 7.85 23.31
N ILE A 127 -4.74 7.49 22.12
CA ILE A 127 -5.19 6.28 21.42
C ILE A 127 -5.01 5.00 22.26
N LYS A 128 -5.92 4.04 22.08
CA LYS A 128 -5.99 2.75 22.78
C LYS A 128 -5.51 1.58 21.92
N GLY A 129 -5.16 1.84 20.67
CA GLY A 129 -4.62 0.89 19.71
C GLY A 129 -4.15 1.62 18.46
N LEU A 130 -3.32 0.95 17.67
CA LEU A 130 -2.78 1.49 16.43
C LEU A 130 -3.02 0.48 15.31
N VAL A 131 -3.60 0.95 14.21
CA VAL A 131 -3.70 0.23 12.94
C VAL A 131 -2.67 0.80 11.98
N ILE A 132 -1.79 -0.05 11.46
CA ILE A 132 -0.82 0.30 10.42
C ILE A 132 -1.30 -0.33 9.12
N ASP A 133 -1.62 0.48 8.13
CA ASP A 133 -2.08 0.01 6.83
C ASP A 133 -0.93 -0.05 5.81
N LEU A 134 -0.62 -1.28 5.38
CA LEU A 134 0.35 -1.62 4.33
C LEU A 134 -0.33 -2.24 3.10
N ILE A 135 -1.66 -2.20 3.00
CA ILE A 135 -2.40 -2.61 1.80
C ILE A 135 -1.85 -1.81 0.61
N ASP A 136 -1.52 -2.52 -0.47
CA ASP A 136 -0.93 -1.98 -1.70
C ASP A 136 0.45 -1.33 -1.54
N ASN A 137 1.15 -1.57 -0.42
CA ASN A 137 2.52 -1.11 -0.23
C ASN A 137 3.53 -2.15 -0.75
N GLY A 138 4.02 -1.93 -1.98
CA GLY A 138 5.01 -2.77 -2.66
C GLY A 138 6.44 -2.73 -2.08
N GLY A 139 6.66 -1.98 -1.00
CA GLY A 139 7.94 -1.88 -0.29
C GLY A 139 8.67 -0.56 -0.54
N GLY A 140 10.00 -0.63 -0.66
CA GLY A 140 10.86 0.52 -0.79
C GLY A 140 12.23 0.29 -0.15
N SER A 141 12.77 1.30 0.52
CA SER A 141 14.03 1.26 1.24
C SER A 141 13.97 0.24 2.39
N MET A 142 14.87 -0.74 2.31
CA MET A 142 15.07 -1.69 3.41
C MET A 142 15.63 -1.03 4.66
N GLU A 143 16.42 0.04 4.51
CA GLU A 143 16.95 0.81 5.64
C GLU A 143 15.81 1.45 6.44
N GLU A 144 14.82 2.03 5.76
CA GLU A 144 13.65 2.62 6.40
C GLU A 144 12.78 1.57 7.09
N ALA A 145 12.65 0.37 6.51
CA ALA A 145 11.95 -0.73 7.17
C ALA A 145 12.68 -1.24 8.42
N ILE A 146 14.02 -1.30 8.40
CA ILE A 146 14.84 -1.66 9.56
C ILE A 146 14.68 -0.62 10.67
N LYS A 147 14.80 0.67 10.33
CA LYS A 147 14.59 1.79 11.26
C LYS A 147 13.21 1.72 11.90
N LEU A 148 12.17 1.62 11.07
CA LEU A 148 10.80 1.60 11.54
C LEU A 148 10.50 0.35 12.39
N ALA A 149 10.99 -0.83 12.00
CA ALA A 149 10.82 -2.04 12.80
C ALA A 149 11.46 -1.88 14.18
N GLY A 150 12.66 -1.30 14.26
CA GLY A 150 13.35 -1.00 15.51
C GLY A 150 12.54 -0.11 16.45
N MET A 151 11.90 0.93 15.91
CA MET A 151 11.01 1.81 16.69
C MET A 151 9.83 1.08 17.37
N PHE A 152 9.41 -0.08 16.85
CA PHE A 152 8.34 -0.90 17.43
C PHE A 152 8.86 -2.13 18.20
N VAL A 153 10.18 -2.36 18.23
CA VAL A 153 10.84 -3.47 18.90
C VAL A 153 11.93 -2.94 19.83
N ASP A 154 11.60 -2.82 21.12
CA ASP A 154 12.41 -2.31 22.24
C ASP A 154 13.90 -2.63 22.18
N TYR A 155 14.25 -3.88 21.90
CA TYR A 155 15.61 -4.31 21.58
C TYR A 155 15.60 -5.75 21.02
N GLY A 156 16.60 -6.09 20.23
CA GLY A 156 16.88 -7.47 19.82
C GLY A 156 17.23 -7.63 18.34
N PRO A 157 17.46 -8.87 17.88
CA PRO A 157 17.66 -9.15 16.47
C PRO A 157 16.34 -8.99 15.71
N ILE A 158 16.35 -8.36 14.55
CA ILE A 158 15.14 -8.20 13.72
C ILE A 158 15.14 -9.13 12.51
N SER A 159 16.31 -9.47 11.96
CA SER A 159 16.39 -10.40 10.82
C SER A 159 17.78 -11.00 10.70
N ILE A 160 17.90 -12.09 9.94
CA ILE A 160 19.16 -12.66 9.48
C ILE A 160 19.24 -12.43 7.98
N VAL A 161 20.35 -11.88 7.50
CA VAL A 161 20.62 -11.71 6.07
C VAL A 161 21.72 -12.68 5.64
N VAL A 162 21.54 -13.28 4.47
CA VAL A 162 22.50 -14.19 3.85
C VAL A 162 22.91 -13.62 2.50
N ASP A 163 24.21 -13.44 2.32
CA ASP A 163 24.79 -12.91 1.08
C ASP A 163 25.03 -14.00 0.02
N ASN A 164 25.52 -13.57 -1.14
CA ASN A 164 25.89 -14.46 -2.25
C ASN A 164 27.09 -15.39 -1.95
N LYS A 165 27.82 -15.18 -0.85
CA LYS A 165 28.90 -16.05 -0.35
C LYS A 165 28.42 -16.95 0.78
N HIS A 166 27.10 -17.03 1.02
CA HIS A 166 26.47 -17.76 2.11
C HIS A 166 26.88 -17.30 3.52
N GLN A 167 27.42 -16.09 3.66
CA GLN A 167 27.74 -15.51 4.96
C GLN A 167 26.46 -15.01 5.60
N LYS A 168 26.24 -15.42 6.86
CA LYS A 168 25.10 -15.02 7.67
C LYS A 168 25.48 -13.82 8.52
N SER A 169 24.68 -12.76 8.47
CA SER A 169 24.79 -11.65 9.42
C SER A 169 23.43 -11.34 10.04
N VAL A 170 23.46 -10.92 11.30
CA VAL A 170 22.26 -10.60 12.07
C VAL A 170 22.06 -9.10 12.03
N ILE A 171 20.88 -8.67 11.59
CA ILE A 171 20.44 -7.29 11.67
C ILE A 171 19.77 -7.13 13.05
N ASN A 172 20.30 -6.19 13.83
CA ASN A 172 19.73 -5.83 15.12
C ASN A 172 18.92 -4.54 15.02
N ASP A 173 18.01 -4.36 15.96
CA ASP A 173 17.31 -3.10 16.16
C ASP A 173 18.32 -1.93 16.31
N PRO A 174 18.17 -0.86 15.52
CA PRO A 174 19.01 0.34 15.64
C PRO A 174 18.61 1.27 16.81
N TYR A 175 17.41 1.16 17.38
CA TYR A 175 16.87 2.09 18.37
C TYR A 175 16.28 1.40 19.60
N LYS A 176 16.92 1.59 20.76
CA LYS A 176 16.33 1.13 22.02
C LYS A 176 15.03 1.86 22.33
N GLY A 177 14.01 1.12 22.74
CA GLY A 177 12.73 1.66 23.20
C GLY A 177 11.57 1.41 22.24
N LEU A 178 10.38 1.88 22.62
CA LEU A 178 9.16 1.72 21.85
C LEU A 178 8.51 3.06 21.61
N ILE A 179 8.23 3.39 20.35
CA ILE A 179 7.46 4.59 20.00
C ILE A 179 5.97 4.45 20.33
N TYR A 180 5.49 3.22 20.51
CA TYR A 180 4.12 2.95 20.93
C TYR A 180 4.07 1.63 21.71
N ARG A 181 3.29 1.58 22.80
CA ARG A 181 3.18 0.40 23.69
C ARG A 181 1.82 -0.31 23.64
N GLY A 182 0.83 0.31 23.01
CA GLY A 182 -0.52 -0.28 22.89
C GLY A 182 -0.60 -1.43 21.89
N PRO A 183 -1.77 -2.07 21.77
CA PRO A 183 -2.05 -3.09 20.74
C PRO A 183 -1.85 -2.55 19.33
N ILE A 184 -1.27 -3.37 18.45
CA ILE A 184 -1.07 -3.03 17.04
C ILE A 184 -1.74 -4.09 16.17
N VAL A 185 -2.46 -3.64 15.13
CA VAL A 185 -2.90 -4.46 14.01
C VAL A 185 -2.25 -3.93 12.74
N ILE A 186 -1.74 -4.81 11.88
CA ILE A 186 -1.18 -4.45 10.58
C ILE A 186 -2.10 -4.98 9.49
N LEU A 187 -2.56 -4.10 8.61
CA LEU A 187 -3.31 -4.48 7.42
C LEU A 187 -2.34 -4.79 6.27
N ILE A 188 -2.51 -5.92 5.61
CA ILE A 188 -1.68 -6.36 4.48
C ILE A 188 -2.56 -6.96 3.38
N ASN A 189 -2.06 -6.98 2.14
CA ASN A 189 -2.73 -7.66 1.05
C ASN A 189 -1.75 -8.31 0.05
N SER A 190 -2.26 -8.83 -1.08
CA SER A 190 -1.44 -9.50 -2.09
C SER A 190 -0.37 -8.61 -2.72
N ASN A 191 -0.58 -7.29 -2.72
CA ASN A 191 0.37 -6.30 -3.24
C ASN A 191 1.37 -5.82 -2.17
N THR A 192 1.16 -6.14 -0.89
CA THR A 192 2.16 -5.90 0.15
C THR A 192 3.42 -6.71 -0.17
N ALA A 193 4.57 -6.04 -0.31
CA ALA A 193 5.79 -6.71 -0.77
C ALA A 193 7.07 -6.18 -0.10
N SER A 194 8.13 -6.98 -0.14
CA SER A 194 9.50 -6.55 0.12
C SER A 194 9.67 -5.90 1.50
N ALA A 195 10.04 -4.61 1.58
CA ALA A 195 10.20 -3.87 2.84
C ALA A 195 8.97 -3.96 3.76
N SER A 196 7.76 -4.00 3.20
CA SER A 196 6.51 -4.14 3.95
C SER A 196 6.34 -5.54 4.54
N GLU A 197 6.72 -6.58 3.80
CA GLU A 197 6.74 -7.97 4.28
C GLU A 197 7.80 -8.15 5.37
N PHE A 198 8.96 -7.55 5.16
CA PHE A 198 10.04 -7.53 6.15
C PHE A 198 9.54 -6.89 7.46
N PHE A 199 9.03 -5.66 7.42
CA PHE A 199 8.50 -4.97 8.58
C PHE A 199 7.38 -5.76 9.29
N SER A 200 6.36 -6.20 8.55
CA SER A 200 5.22 -6.93 9.12
C SER A 200 5.62 -8.28 9.71
N SER A 201 6.52 -9.03 9.06
CA SER A 201 7.00 -10.32 9.57
C SER A 201 7.79 -10.20 10.88
N ILE A 202 8.55 -9.12 11.06
CA ILE A 202 9.26 -8.82 12.31
C ILE A 202 8.25 -8.60 13.44
N LEU A 203 7.27 -7.72 13.24
CA LEU A 203 6.27 -7.43 14.26
C LEU A 203 5.42 -8.67 14.58
N GLN A 204 5.17 -9.54 13.59
CA GLN A 204 4.52 -10.82 13.81
C GLN A 204 5.38 -11.78 14.66
N ASP A 205 6.67 -11.94 14.35
CA ASP A 205 7.58 -12.83 15.09
C ASP A 205 7.71 -12.44 16.56
N TYR A 206 7.73 -11.14 16.83
CA TYR A 206 7.79 -10.59 18.17
C TYR A 206 6.44 -10.65 18.92
N ASN A 207 5.37 -11.16 18.28
CA ASN A 207 3.99 -11.01 18.76
C ASN A 207 3.70 -9.54 19.15
N ARG A 208 4.29 -8.60 18.42
CA ARG A 208 4.15 -7.16 18.63
C ARG A 208 2.88 -6.64 17.96
N ALA A 209 2.51 -7.23 16.84
CA ALA A 209 1.28 -6.92 16.12
C ALA A 209 0.58 -8.20 15.64
N LEU A 210 -0.73 -8.08 15.42
CA LEU A 210 -1.54 -9.07 14.72
C LEU A 210 -1.67 -8.62 13.25
N LEU A 211 -1.42 -9.53 12.31
CA LEU A 211 -1.58 -9.26 10.87
C LEU A 211 -2.98 -9.66 10.40
N LEU A 212 -3.66 -8.75 9.71
CA LEU A 212 -5.02 -8.91 9.19
C LEU A 212 -5.02 -8.61 7.68
N GLY A 213 -5.63 -9.47 6.87
CA GLY A 213 -5.72 -9.25 5.42
C GLY A 213 -5.47 -10.52 4.62
N SER A 214 -4.82 -10.44 3.46
CA SER A 214 -4.52 -11.61 2.63
C SER A 214 -3.01 -11.93 2.63
N ASN A 215 -2.64 -13.06 2.02
CA ASN A 215 -1.23 -13.47 1.93
C ASN A 215 -0.46 -12.52 1.00
N THR A 216 0.71 -12.07 1.43
CA THR A 216 1.51 -11.07 0.70
C THR A 216 2.21 -11.63 -0.56
N LEU A 217 3.02 -10.80 -1.23
CA LEU A 217 3.65 -11.13 -2.51
C LEU A 217 4.66 -12.30 -2.41
N GLY A 218 5.50 -12.32 -1.38
CA GLY A 218 6.55 -13.33 -1.17
C GLY A 218 7.97 -12.88 -1.50
N LYS A 219 8.30 -11.60 -1.43
CA LYS A 219 9.63 -11.09 -1.79
C LYS A 219 10.49 -10.85 -0.55
N ALA A 220 11.41 -11.77 -0.26
CA ALA A 220 12.38 -11.67 0.84
C ALA A 220 13.83 -11.51 0.35
N THR A 221 14.03 -10.88 -0.81
CA THR A 221 15.35 -10.63 -1.40
C THR A 221 15.64 -9.14 -1.48
N MET A 222 16.91 -8.77 -1.29
CA MET A 222 17.38 -7.40 -1.44
C MET A 222 18.10 -7.23 -2.77
N GLN A 223 17.75 -6.19 -3.49
CA GLN A 223 18.47 -5.75 -4.68
C GLN A 223 19.30 -4.49 -4.41
N THR A 224 20.37 -4.33 -5.16
CA THR A 224 21.12 -3.08 -5.27
C THR A 224 21.15 -2.61 -6.72
N ILE A 225 21.31 -1.31 -6.92
CA ILE A 225 21.51 -0.69 -8.24
C ILE A 225 23.01 -0.38 -8.37
N VAL A 226 23.63 -0.84 -9.45
CA VAL A 226 25.04 -0.64 -9.76
C VAL A 226 25.15 0.04 -11.11
N SER A 227 25.95 1.11 -11.21
CA SER A 227 26.23 1.74 -12.51
C SER A 227 27.10 0.80 -13.36
N LEU A 228 26.83 0.74 -14.65
CA LEU A 228 27.70 0.03 -15.62
C LEU A 228 28.95 0.84 -15.98
N ASP A 229 28.88 2.16 -15.84
CA ASP A 229 29.95 3.10 -16.11
C ASP A 229 29.96 4.16 -14.99
N GLU A 230 30.94 4.07 -14.09
CA GLU A 230 31.06 4.97 -12.92
C GLU A 230 31.20 6.44 -13.32
N GLU A 231 31.68 6.73 -14.54
CA GLU A 231 31.91 8.10 -15.00
C GLU A 231 30.67 8.70 -15.68
N LYS A 232 29.87 7.87 -16.37
CA LYS A 232 28.73 8.36 -17.17
C LYS A 232 27.39 8.32 -16.45
N ASN A 233 27.20 7.40 -15.49
CA ASN A 233 25.92 7.23 -14.78
C ASN A 233 24.69 7.21 -15.71
N THR A 234 24.83 6.66 -16.92
CA THR A 234 23.74 6.56 -17.90
C THR A 234 23.02 5.22 -17.85
N ASP A 235 23.72 4.16 -17.49
CA ASP A 235 23.24 2.78 -17.58
C ASP A 235 23.45 2.04 -16.26
N PHE A 236 22.44 1.31 -15.81
CA PHE A 236 22.42 0.69 -14.48
C PHE A 236 21.96 -0.77 -14.53
N LEU A 237 22.51 -1.59 -13.63
CA LEU A 237 22.04 -2.95 -13.34
C LEU A 237 21.37 -2.99 -11.98
N LYS A 238 20.20 -3.64 -11.90
CA LYS A 238 19.56 -3.98 -10.63
C LYS A 238 19.75 -5.47 -10.35
N ILE A 239 20.57 -5.79 -9.35
CA ILE A 239 20.97 -7.17 -9.05
C ILE A 239 20.59 -7.58 -7.64
N THR A 240 20.16 -8.83 -7.46
CA THR A 240 19.88 -9.41 -6.14
C THR A 240 21.21 -9.76 -5.46
N ILE A 241 21.41 -9.24 -4.24
CA ILE A 241 22.67 -9.42 -3.49
C ILE A 241 22.49 -10.21 -2.19
N ASN A 242 21.28 -10.21 -1.63
CA ASN A 242 21.02 -10.79 -0.32
C ASN A 242 19.63 -11.43 -0.24
N LYS A 243 19.49 -12.41 0.65
CA LYS A 243 18.23 -13.03 1.05
C LYS A 243 17.99 -12.84 2.54
N PHE A 244 16.76 -12.48 2.92
CA PHE A 244 16.35 -12.28 4.30
C PHE A 244 15.66 -13.52 4.87
N TYR A 245 15.95 -13.74 6.15
CA TYR A 245 15.33 -14.72 7.01
C TYR A 245 14.81 -14.04 8.27
N ARG A 246 13.68 -14.53 8.74
CA ARG A 246 13.07 -14.15 10.01
C ARG A 246 13.99 -14.55 11.17
N VAL A 247 13.77 -13.96 12.34
CA VAL A 247 14.51 -14.34 13.57
C VAL A 247 14.30 -15.81 13.95
N THR A 248 13.20 -16.40 13.47
CA THR A 248 12.88 -17.84 13.59
C THR A 248 13.69 -18.72 12.65
N GLY A 249 14.46 -18.16 11.72
CA GLY A 249 15.21 -18.88 10.68
C GLY A 249 14.41 -19.20 9.42
N LYS A 250 13.10 -18.96 9.40
CA LYS A 250 12.24 -19.15 8.21
C LYS A 250 12.36 -17.98 7.24
N SER A 251 12.18 -18.22 5.95
CA SER A 251 12.00 -17.14 4.96
C SER A 251 10.53 -17.05 4.51
N HIS A 252 10.10 -15.84 4.16
CA HIS A 252 8.84 -15.61 3.44
C HIS A 252 9.06 -15.51 1.92
N GLN A 253 10.29 -15.73 1.44
CA GLN A 253 10.60 -15.78 0.01
C GLN A 253 9.67 -16.80 -0.67
N ASN A 254 9.14 -16.46 -1.85
CA ASN A 254 8.25 -17.28 -2.68
C ASN A 254 6.87 -17.59 -2.06
N GLY A 255 6.74 -17.62 -0.72
CA GLY A 255 5.49 -17.99 -0.03
C GLY A 255 4.68 -16.83 0.57
N GLY A 256 5.28 -15.66 0.76
CA GLY A 256 4.62 -14.55 1.42
C GLY A 256 4.59 -14.65 2.95
N VAL A 257 4.16 -13.58 3.58
CA VAL A 257 3.81 -13.47 4.99
C VAL A 257 2.33 -13.75 5.12
N LYS A 258 2.02 -14.86 5.80
CA LYS A 258 0.64 -15.23 6.10
C LYS A 258 0.11 -14.39 7.26
N PRO A 259 -1.05 -13.73 7.11
CA PRO A 259 -1.67 -12.99 8.22
C PRO A 259 -2.20 -13.95 9.29
N ASP A 260 -2.38 -13.42 10.50
CA ASP A 260 -2.99 -14.14 11.61
C ASP A 260 -4.50 -14.32 11.40
N VAL A 261 -5.15 -13.35 10.76
CA VAL A 261 -6.55 -13.41 10.31
C VAL A 261 -6.60 -13.17 8.80
N VAL A 262 -7.09 -14.17 8.07
CA VAL A 262 -7.20 -14.10 6.61
C VAL A 262 -8.54 -13.46 6.20
N LEU A 263 -8.47 -12.39 5.41
CA LEU A 263 -9.59 -11.74 4.76
C LEU A 263 -9.49 -11.93 3.24
N PRO A 264 -10.59 -12.22 2.54
CA PRO A 264 -10.59 -12.27 1.09
C PRO A 264 -10.40 -10.86 0.52
N GLU A 265 -9.76 -10.75 -0.64
CA GLU A 265 -9.67 -9.52 -1.43
C GLU A 265 -10.06 -9.81 -2.88
N PHE A 266 -10.48 -8.82 -3.64
CA PHE A 266 -10.73 -9.02 -5.07
C PHE A 266 -9.47 -9.50 -5.78
N TYR A 267 -9.63 -10.38 -6.77
CA TYR A 267 -8.53 -10.83 -7.64
C TYR A 267 -7.44 -11.65 -6.93
N GLU A 268 -7.71 -12.21 -5.75
CA GLU A 268 -6.74 -13.00 -4.97
C GLU A 268 -6.05 -14.10 -5.79
N GLY A 269 -6.81 -14.82 -6.64
CA GLY A 269 -6.28 -15.86 -7.54
C GLY A 269 -5.66 -15.35 -8.85
N VAL A 270 -5.64 -14.04 -9.08
CA VAL A 270 -5.13 -13.39 -10.30
C VAL A 270 -3.87 -12.58 -10.02
N TYR A 271 -3.70 -12.09 -8.79
CA TYR A 271 -2.48 -11.37 -8.40
C TYR A 271 -1.25 -12.23 -8.62
N GLN A 272 -0.30 -11.70 -9.39
CA GLN A 272 1.00 -12.33 -9.58
C GLN A 272 1.76 -12.35 -8.24
N LYS A 273 2.22 -13.53 -7.85
CA LYS A 273 3.07 -13.76 -6.67
C LYS A 273 4.52 -13.90 -7.06
N GLU A 274 5.42 -13.78 -6.09
CA GLU A 274 6.84 -14.09 -6.28
C GLU A 274 7.01 -15.53 -6.82
N SER A 275 6.17 -16.47 -6.39
CA SER A 275 6.20 -17.86 -6.86
C SER A 275 5.93 -18.07 -8.34
N ASP A 276 5.28 -17.10 -8.99
CA ASP A 276 4.86 -17.24 -10.38
C ASP A 276 5.99 -16.86 -11.35
N PHE A 277 7.06 -16.25 -10.85
CA PHE A 277 8.24 -15.95 -11.66
C PHE A 277 9.11 -17.20 -11.83
N PRO A 278 9.41 -17.63 -13.08
CA PRO A 278 10.19 -18.85 -13.33
C PRO A 278 11.59 -18.85 -12.70
N THR A 279 12.16 -17.66 -12.48
CA THR A 279 13.50 -17.44 -11.90
C THR A 279 13.46 -17.03 -10.43
N ALA A 280 12.29 -17.10 -9.78
CA ALA A 280 12.17 -16.78 -8.37
C ALA A 280 13.08 -17.66 -7.52
N ILE A 281 13.79 -17.03 -6.58
CA ILE A 281 14.58 -17.77 -5.60
C ILE A 281 13.62 -18.60 -4.75
N LYS A 282 13.90 -19.90 -4.62
CA LYS A 282 13.07 -20.83 -3.86
C LYS A 282 13.05 -20.49 -2.37
N ASN A 283 11.95 -20.85 -1.71
CA ASN A 283 11.88 -20.76 -0.25
C ASN A 283 12.79 -21.82 0.39
N ASP A 284 13.41 -21.46 1.51
CA ASP A 284 14.20 -22.35 2.37
C ASP A 284 14.21 -21.80 3.81
N SER A 285 14.94 -22.46 4.70
CA SER A 285 15.09 -22.03 6.09
C SER A 285 16.51 -22.30 6.57
N ILE A 286 16.93 -21.53 7.57
CA ILE A 286 18.21 -21.68 8.25
C ILE A 286 17.97 -22.00 9.72
N GLU A 287 18.94 -22.65 10.36
CA GLU A 287 18.96 -22.74 11.81
C GLU A 287 19.16 -21.35 12.43
N SER A 288 18.34 -21.03 13.43
CA SER A 288 18.44 -19.80 14.22
C SER A 288 18.39 -20.13 15.71
N ASN A 289 19.41 -19.69 16.43
CA ASN A 289 19.51 -19.76 17.89
C ASN A 289 19.38 -18.36 18.52
N LEU A 290 18.82 -17.40 17.78
CA LEU A 290 18.68 -16.03 18.22
C LEU A 290 17.66 -15.94 19.36
N LYS A 291 18.05 -15.26 20.44
CA LYS A 291 17.19 -15.02 21.59
C LYS A 291 16.51 -13.66 21.42
N TYR A 292 15.19 -13.66 21.54
CA TYR A 292 14.38 -12.45 21.56
C TYR A 292 13.16 -12.64 22.47
N LYS A 293 12.58 -11.53 22.94
CA LYS A 293 11.45 -11.54 23.86
C LYS A 293 10.18 -11.10 23.12
N THR A 294 9.14 -11.91 23.20
CA THR A 294 7.83 -11.56 22.64
C THR A 294 7.06 -10.61 23.55
N TYR A 295 6.23 -9.74 22.97
CA TYR A 295 5.45 -8.73 23.71
C TYR A 295 4.16 -9.29 24.29
N VAL A 296 3.54 -10.20 23.57
CA VAL A 296 2.30 -10.87 23.96
C VAL A 296 2.50 -12.38 23.84
N LYS A 297 1.89 -13.15 24.74
CA LYS A 297 1.86 -14.61 24.62
C LYS A 297 1.13 -14.99 23.33
N ARG A 298 1.72 -15.87 22.53
CA ARG A 298 1.15 -16.27 21.23
C ARG A 298 -0.31 -16.78 21.35
N ALA A 299 -0.63 -17.51 22.42
CA ALA A 299 -1.98 -18.00 22.70
C ALA A 299 -3.06 -16.89 22.80
N VAL A 300 -2.69 -15.67 23.19
CA VAL A 300 -3.63 -14.53 23.22
C VAL A 300 -3.92 -14.06 21.79
N ILE A 301 -2.89 -13.94 20.95
CA ILE A 301 -3.05 -13.60 19.52
C ILE A 301 -3.92 -14.65 18.82
N ASP A 302 -3.64 -15.94 19.03
CA ASP A 302 -4.39 -17.02 18.41
C ASP A 302 -5.86 -17.03 18.85
N LYS A 303 -6.15 -16.71 20.13
CA LYS A 303 -7.52 -16.57 20.64
C LYS A 303 -8.26 -15.43 19.95
N ILE A 304 -7.62 -14.26 19.85
CA ILE A 304 -8.22 -13.08 19.21
C ILE A 304 -8.45 -13.35 17.71
N ALA A 305 -7.47 -13.93 17.01
CA ALA A 305 -7.57 -14.29 15.61
C ALA A 305 -8.73 -15.29 15.37
N LYS A 306 -8.92 -16.26 16.27
CA LYS A 306 -10.06 -17.17 16.22
C LYS A 306 -11.40 -16.44 16.42
N SER A 307 -11.50 -15.54 17.40
CA SER A 307 -12.71 -14.72 17.62
C SER A 307 -13.06 -13.88 16.39
N SER A 308 -12.05 -13.24 15.80
CA SER A 308 -12.19 -12.48 14.55
C SER A 308 -12.68 -13.37 13.40
N THR A 309 -12.06 -14.53 13.21
CA THR A 309 -12.45 -15.49 12.17
C THR A 309 -13.92 -15.94 12.31
N VAL A 310 -14.39 -16.16 13.54
CA VAL A 310 -15.81 -16.49 13.82
C VAL A 310 -16.72 -15.32 13.49
N ARG A 311 -16.36 -14.08 13.90
CA ARG A 311 -17.12 -12.87 13.61
C ARG A 311 -17.27 -12.61 12.11
N LEU A 312 -16.23 -12.95 11.34
CA LEU A 312 -16.17 -12.73 9.89
C LEU A 312 -16.83 -13.84 9.06
N ALA A 313 -17.13 -15.00 9.65
CA ALA A 313 -17.67 -16.15 8.91
C ALA A 313 -18.99 -15.82 8.19
N ASP A 314 -19.87 -15.04 8.85
CA ASP A 314 -21.17 -14.63 8.32
C ASP A 314 -21.19 -13.18 7.81
N ASN A 315 -20.02 -12.55 7.66
CA ASN A 315 -19.95 -11.17 7.18
C ASN A 315 -20.29 -11.10 5.68
N ALA A 316 -21.37 -10.39 5.34
CA ALA A 316 -21.88 -10.30 3.97
C ALA A 316 -20.85 -9.75 2.97
N TYR A 317 -20.11 -8.69 3.34
CA TYR A 317 -19.11 -8.06 2.49
C TYR A 317 -18.02 -9.06 2.06
N PHE A 318 -17.39 -9.74 3.02
CA PHE A 318 -16.32 -10.70 2.73
C PHE A 318 -16.85 -11.96 2.03
N ASN A 319 -18.08 -12.38 2.33
CA ASN A 319 -18.69 -13.52 1.65
C ASN A 319 -19.04 -13.21 0.20
N ASP A 320 -19.44 -11.98 -0.12
CA ASP A 320 -19.71 -11.58 -1.49
C ASP A 320 -18.42 -11.43 -2.30
N ILE A 321 -17.32 -10.93 -1.71
CA ILE A 321 -15.99 -10.98 -2.35
C ILE A 321 -15.62 -12.42 -2.73
N LYS A 322 -15.76 -13.39 -1.82
CA LYS A 322 -15.46 -14.80 -2.11
C LYS A 322 -16.28 -15.34 -3.28
N LYS A 323 -17.58 -14.99 -3.35
CA LYS A 323 -18.45 -15.38 -4.47
C LYS A 323 -17.99 -14.75 -5.78
N ILE A 324 -17.65 -13.46 -5.78
CA ILE A 324 -17.18 -12.77 -6.99
C ILE A 324 -15.82 -13.33 -7.44
N ASN A 325 -14.89 -13.58 -6.51
CA ASN A 325 -13.61 -14.22 -6.82
C ASN A 325 -13.79 -15.59 -7.47
N THR A 326 -14.75 -16.40 -6.98
CA THR A 326 -15.05 -17.69 -7.62
C THR A 326 -15.42 -17.51 -9.11
N LYS A 327 -16.18 -16.46 -9.46
CA LYS A 327 -16.51 -16.14 -10.85
C LYS A 327 -15.30 -15.62 -11.63
N ILE A 328 -14.46 -14.78 -11.01
CA ILE A 328 -13.22 -14.27 -11.62
C ILE A 328 -12.28 -15.44 -11.95
N ASP A 329 -12.04 -16.32 -10.98
CA ASP A 329 -11.16 -17.49 -11.13
C ASP A 329 -11.67 -18.43 -12.23
N GLN A 330 -12.99 -18.66 -12.28
CA GLN A 330 -13.60 -19.42 -13.37
C GLN A 330 -13.33 -18.79 -14.74
N MET A 331 -13.22 -17.47 -14.85
CA MET A 331 -12.99 -16.79 -16.13
C MET A 331 -11.52 -16.66 -16.51
N VAL A 332 -10.62 -16.52 -15.53
CA VAL A 332 -9.20 -16.24 -15.74
C VAL A 332 -8.36 -17.51 -15.68
N ASN A 333 -8.61 -18.36 -14.68
CA ASN A 333 -7.73 -19.48 -14.34
C ASN A 333 -8.20 -20.81 -14.93
N THR A 334 -9.37 -20.86 -15.56
CA THR A 334 -9.81 -22.05 -16.30
C THR A 334 -9.48 -21.94 -17.79
N PRO A 335 -9.00 -23.02 -18.44
CA PRO A 335 -8.82 -23.03 -19.88
C PRO A 335 -10.13 -22.66 -20.58
N LYS A 336 -10.07 -21.65 -21.45
CA LYS A 336 -11.26 -21.21 -22.19
C LYS A 336 -11.73 -22.36 -23.09
N ALA A 337 -13.01 -22.71 -23.00
CA ALA A 337 -13.63 -23.59 -23.96
C ALA A 337 -13.51 -23.00 -25.38
N GLU A 338 -13.38 -23.86 -26.39
CA GLU A 338 -13.41 -23.42 -27.79
C GLU A 338 -14.71 -22.65 -28.03
N ILE A 339 -14.59 -21.38 -28.44
CA ILE A 339 -15.73 -20.52 -28.72
C ILE A 339 -15.99 -20.60 -30.22
N PRO A 340 -17.19 -21.02 -30.67
CA PRO A 340 -17.55 -20.96 -32.07
C PRO A 340 -17.35 -19.54 -32.60
N MET A 341 -16.76 -19.40 -33.78
CA MET A 341 -16.54 -18.09 -34.42
C MET A 341 -17.85 -17.56 -35.02
N THR A 342 -18.88 -17.43 -34.19
CA THR A 342 -20.20 -16.88 -34.53
C THR A 342 -20.43 -15.59 -33.76
N LEU A 343 -21.19 -14.67 -34.35
CA LEU A 343 -21.53 -13.40 -33.69
C LEU A 343 -22.25 -13.64 -32.35
N ASP A 344 -23.15 -14.61 -32.29
CA ASP A 344 -23.89 -14.95 -31.08
C ASP A 344 -22.96 -15.39 -29.95
N ALA A 345 -22.01 -16.28 -30.24
CA ALA A 345 -21.05 -16.75 -29.24
C ALA A 345 -20.18 -15.61 -28.70
N VAL A 346 -19.72 -14.71 -29.59
CA VAL A 346 -18.95 -13.52 -29.21
C VAL A 346 -19.78 -12.56 -28.35
N PHE A 347 -21.05 -12.30 -28.72
CA PHE A 347 -21.93 -11.42 -27.96
C PHE A 347 -22.27 -11.99 -26.58
N GLN A 348 -22.48 -13.30 -26.47
CA GLN A 348 -22.70 -13.95 -25.18
C GLN A 348 -21.47 -13.85 -24.28
N GLN A 349 -20.27 -14.10 -24.82
CA GLN A 349 -19.03 -13.94 -24.05
C GLN A 349 -18.85 -12.50 -23.54
N LYS A 350 -19.07 -11.51 -24.42
CA LYS A 350 -19.00 -10.09 -24.06
C LYS A 350 -20.04 -9.72 -22.99
N LYS A 351 -21.25 -10.27 -23.07
CA LYS A 351 -22.31 -10.07 -22.06
C LYS A 351 -21.90 -10.63 -20.70
N THR A 352 -21.34 -11.83 -20.65
CA THR A 352 -20.83 -12.43 -19.40
C THR A 352 -19.73 -11.58 -18.78
N LEU A 353 -18.73 -11.17 -19.59
CA LEU A 353 -17.66 -10.27 -19.15
C LEU A 353 -18.20 -8.94 -18.60
N ASN A 354 -19.09 -8.29 -19.35
CA ASN A 354 -19.68 -7.01 -18.93
C ASN A 354 -20.53 -7.16 -17.66
N THR A 355 -21.22 -8.28 -17.48
CA THR A 355 -22.03 -8.55 -16.28
C THR A 355 -21.13 -8.67 -15.05
N LEU A 356 -20.07 -9.48 -15.14
CA LEU A 356 -19.10 -9.60 -14.04
C LEU A 356 -18.40 -8.27 -13.76
N TRP A 357 -17.99 -7.54 -14.80
CA TRP A 357 -17.39 -6.21 -14.64
C TRP A 357 -18.34 -5.21 -13.99
N SER A 358 -19.63 -5.25 -14.34
CA SER A 358 -20.63 -4.42 -13.68
C SER A 358 -20.76 -4.80 -12.21
N GLU A 359 -20.84 -6.10 -11.88
CA GLU A 359 -20.95 -6.59 -10.51
C GLU A 359 -19.76 -6.12 -9.65
N ILE A 360 -18.53 -6.20 -10.18
CA ILE A 360 -17.32 -5.70 -9.49
C ILE A 360 -17.37 -4.18 -9.32
N ASN A 361 -17.67 -3.41 -10.38
CA ASN A 361 -17.59 -1.95 -10.33
C ASN A 361 -18.72 -1.29 -9.53
N THR A 362 -19.85 -1.98 -9.38
CA THR A 362 -20.96 -1.54 -8.53
C THR A 362 -20.91 -2.16 -7.13
N PHE A 363 -19.92 -3.00 -6.86
CA PHE A 363 -19.69 -3.52 -5.52
C PHE A 363 -19.36 -2.35 -4.63
N ASN A 364 -20.22 -2.07 -3.65
CA ASN A 364 -20.05 -0.96 -2.75
C ASN A 364 -20.27 -1.43 -1.32
N ASP A 365 -19.53 -0.82 -0.41
CA ASP A 365 -19.64 -1.09 1.01
C ASP A 365 -20.85 -0.35 1.61
N HIS A 366 -21.76 -1.11 2.22
CA HIS A 366 -22.86 -0.58 3.01
C HIS A 366 -22.79 -1.02 4.48
N SER A 367 -21.65 -1.55 4.93
CA SER A 367 -21.50 -2.09 6.27
C SER A 367 -20.75 -1.14 7.21
N ASN A 368 -21.47 -0.69 8.25
CA ASN A 368 -20.94 -0.03 9.45
C ASN A 368 -19.98 1.15 9.20
N PRO A 369 -20.50 2.38 9.03
CA PRO A 369 -19.64 3.54 8.88
C PRO A 369 -18.78 3.75 10.14
N LEU A 370 -17.46 3.86 9.94
CA LEU A 370 -16.52 4.26 10.97
C LEU A 370 -16.60 5.75 11.21
N ASP A 371 -16.47 6.13 12.47
CA ASP A 371 -16.27 7.51 12.87
C ASP A 371 -14.79 7.88 12.74
N VAL A 372 -14.44 8.63 11.70
CA VAL A 372 -13.05 9.01 11.38
C VAL A 372 -12.83 10.50 11.63
N TYR A 373 -11.78 10.83 12.40
CA TYR A 373 -11.42 12.18 12.82
C TYR A 373 -9.94 12.48 12.54
N ASN A 374 -9.63 13.75 12.37
CA ASN A 374 -8.24 14.21 12.43
C ASN A 374 -7.72 14.16 13.87
N SER A 375 -6.41 13.93 14.04
CA SER A 375 -5.74 14.18 15.31
C SER A 375 -5.79 15.66 15.66
N THR A 376 -5.64 16.00 16.94
CA THR A 376 -5.63 17.39 17.41
C THR A 376 -4.56 18.21 16.68
N VAL A 377 -3.39 17.61 16.44
CA VAL A 377 -2.29 18.25 15.70
C VAL A 377 -2.65 18.42 14.21
N ASN A 378 -3.19 17.39 13.56
CA ASN A 378 -3.56 17.50 12.13
C ASN A 378 -4.69 18.50 11.92
N GLN A 379 -5.64 18.61 12.86
CA GLN A 379 -6.68 19.63 12.80
C GLN A 379 -6.11 21.06 12.86
N PHE A 380 -5.07 21.29 13.67
CA PHE A 380 -4.34 22.55 13.69
C PHE A 380 -3.61 22.79 12.35
N LEU A 381 -2.89 21.78 11.83
CA LEU A 381 -2.15 21.89 10.57
C LEU A 381 -3.06 22.20 9.37
N LEU A 382 -4.26 21.60 9.31
CA LEU A 382 -5.24 21.91 8.26
C LEU A 382 -5.78 23.35 8.34
N GLY A 383 -5.69 24.00 9.50
CA GLY A 383 -5.94 25.43 9.65
C GLY A 383 -4.85 26.29 9.02
N VAL A 384 -3.59 25.83 9.11
CA VAL A 384 -2.41 26.52 8.57
C VAL A 384 -2.23 26.25 7.06
N TYR A 385 -2.58 25.05 6.60
CA TYR A 385 -2.44 24.60 5.21
C TYR A 385 -3.80 24.22 4.59
N PRO A 386 -4.64 25.20 4.20
CA PRO A 386 -5.99 24.93 3.70
C PRO A 386 -6.05 24.07 2.43
N SER A 387 -4.98 24.04 1.63
CA SER A 387 -4.89 23.19 0.43
C SER A 387 -5.02 21.70 0.77
N GLU A 388 -4.52 21.28 1.93
CA GLU A 388 -4.55 19.87 2.34
C GLU A 388 -5.96 19.38 2.76
N LYS A 389 -6.95 20.27 2.88
CA LYS A 389 -8.31 19.90 3.32
C LYS A 389 -9.01 18.96 2.34
N THR A 390 -8.80 19.14 1.04
CA THR A 390 -9.51 18.35 0.02
C THR A 390 -9.06 16.89 0.06
N ILE A 391 -7.74 16.66 0.05
CA ILE A 391 -7.17 15.31 0.15
C ILE A 391 -7.51 14.65 1.49
N ASN A 392 -7.45 15.42 2.58
CA ASN A 392 -7.79 14.94 3.92
C ASN A 392 -9.24 14.46 3.99
N GLN A 393 -10.19 15.23 3.43
CA GLN A 393 -11.58 14.85 3.40
C GLN A 393 -11.83 13.61 2.54
N TYR A 394 -11.13 13.48 1.41
CA TYR A 394 -11.17 12.29 0.57
C TYR A 394 -10.70 11.04 1.34
N GLN A 395 -9.55 11.13 2.01
CA GLN A 395 -9.02 10.04 2.84
C GLN A 395 -9.99 9.66 3.97
N ILE A 396 -10.57 10.64 4.67
CA ILE A 396 -11.60 10.40 5.70
C ILE A 396 -12.76 9.62 5.10
N ASN A 397 -13.29 10.05 3.96
CA ASN A 397 -14.45 9.41 3.33
C ASN A 397 -14.17 7.95 2.95
N ASN A 398 -12.98 7.66 2.43
CA ASN A 398 -12.58 6.29 2.10
C ASN A 398 -12.44 5.40 3.35
N LEU A 399 -11.93 5.94 4.45
CA LEU A 399 -11.77 5.18 5.70
C LEU A 399 -13.10 4.91 6.41
N LYS A 400 -14.10 5.78 6.24
CA LYS A 400 -15.43 5.59 6.85
C LYS A 400 -16.09 4.28 6.43
N THR A 401 -15.82 3.81 5.22
CA THR A 401 -16.41 2.59 4.65
C THR A 401 -15.32 1.56 4.34
N ASN A 402 -14.34 1.43 5.24
CA ASN A 402 -13.27 0.44 5.09
C ASN A 402 -13.57 -0.79 5.97
N PRO A 403 -13.94 -1.93 5.38
CA PRO A 403 -14.32 -3.13 6.14
C PRO A 403 -13.13 -3.84 6.80
N TYR A 404 -11.91 -3.67 6.26
CA TYR A 404 -10.68 -4.19 6.87
C TYR A 404 -10.35 -3.40 8.14
N LEU A 405 -10.48 -2.08 8.08
CA LEU A 405 -10.29 -1.20 9.23
C LEU A 405 -11.35 -1.45 10.31
N ASN A 406 -12.61 -1.67 9.91
CA ASN A 406 -13.69 -2.05 10.81
C ASN A 406 -13.32 -3.28 11.66
N GLU A 407 -12.81 -4.34 11.03
CA GLU A 407 -12.39 -5.51 11.80
C GLU A 407 -11.11 -5.28 12.61
N ALA A 408 -10.15 -4.49 12.11
CA ALA A 408 -8.97 -4.12 12.89
C ALA A 408 -9.34 -3.40 14.19
N VAL A 409 -10.37 -2.55 14.17
CA VAL A 409 -10.93 -1.88 15.36
C VAL A 409 -11.50 -2.90 16.35
N ASN A 410 -12.24 -3.90 15.87
CA ASN A 410 -12.76 -4.98 16.72
C ASN A 410 -11.62 -5.79 17.35
N ILE A 411 -10.59 -6.12 16.58
CA ILE A 411 -9.42 -6.85 17.07
C ILE A 411 -8.67 -6.06 18.16
N ILE A 412 -8.49 -4.76 17.99
CA ILE A 412 -7.89 -3.89 19.00
C ILE A 412 -8.74 -3.88 20.29
N THR A 413 -10.06 -3.87 20.15
CA THR A 413 -10.98 -3.96 21.29
C THR A 413 -10.82 -5.29 22.02
N ASP A 414 -10.72 -6.40 21.29
CA ASP A 414 -10.46 -7.75 21.85
C ASP A 414 -9.09 -7.82 22.56
N PHE A 415 -8.06 -7.15 22.03
CA PHE A 415 -6.77 -7.01 22.71
C PHE A 415 -6.87 -6.26 24.03
N ASN A 416 -7.59 -5.16 24.05
CA ASN A 416 -7.76 -4.33 25.25
C ASN A 416 -8.58 -5.06 26.33
N ALA A 417 -9.54 -5.90 25.94
CA ALA A 417 -10.30 -6.75 26.87
C ALA A 417 -9.51 -7.96 27.40
N SER A 418 -8.39 -8.32 26.74
CA SER A 418 -7.54 -9.46 27.11
C SER A 418 -6.35 -9.09 28.00
N ARG A 419 -6.17 -7.78 28.27
CA ARG A 419 -5.17 -7.23 29.20
C ARG A 419 -5.81 -7.07 30.58
#